data_AF-H2A0J5-F1
#
_entry.id   AF-H2A0J5-F1
#
_cell.length_a   1.000
_cell.length_b   1.000
_cell.length_c   1.000
_cell.angle_alpha   90.00
_cell.angle_beta   90.00
_cell.angle_gamma   90.00
#
_symmetry.space_group_name_H-M   'P 1'
#
loop_
_entity.id
_entity.type
_entity.pdbx_description
1 polymer ?
#
loop_
_entity_poly.entity_id
_entity_poly.type
_entity_poly.pdbx_seq_one_letter_code
_entity_poly.pdbx_strand_id
1 'polypeptide(L)'
;TRIAGNDEVHNADADTNIVVTYQAKPENATVTYVDVTTGKTLAIKSLTGDYQTTSSYRTAETIASYVKNGYQLVRDNYPTSGAKSG
;
A
#
# COMPACT_ATOMS: atom_id res chain seq x y z
N THR A 1 -35.32 30.80 29.61
CA THR A 1 -34.54 31.56 28.60
C THR A 1 -33.97 30.54 27.62
N ARG A 2 -34.35 30.61 26.33
CA ARG A 2 -34.00 29.60 25.30
C ARG A 2 -32.78 30.08 24.51
N ILE A 3 -31.85 29.17 24.21
CA ILE A 3 -30.64 29.43 23.42
C ILE A 3 -30.97 29.18 21.94
N ALA A 4 -30.49 30.08 21.07
CA ALA A 4 -30.68 30.10 19.63
C ALA A 4 -30.21 28.80 18.98
N GLY A 5 -31.08 28.18 18.19
CA GLY A 5 -30.76 27.04 17.35
C GLY A 5 -31.30 27.28 15.95
N ASN A 6 -30.51 26.83 14.98
CA ASN A 6 -30.77 26.70 13.56
C ASN A 6 -30.64 27.96 12.70
N ASP A 7 -29.53 28.02 11.96
CA ASP A 7 -29.45 28.75 10.70
C ASP A 7 -30.54 28.18 9.76
N GLU A 8 -31.48 29.03 9.35
CA GLU A 8 -32.60 28.68 8.46
C GLU A 8 -32.09 28.50 7.02
N VAL A 9 -32.27 27.30 6.47
CA VAL A 9 -32.10 27.03 5.03
C VAL A 9 -33.34 27.53 4.30
N HIS A 10 -33.17 28.43 3.34
CA HIS A 10 -34.25 29.03 2.56
C HIS A 10 -34.48 28.24 1.26
N ASN A 11 -35.71 28.24 0.73
CA ASN A 11 -36.07 27.51 -0.50
C ASN A 11 -35.41 28.04 -1.79
N ALA A 12 -34.62 29.11 -1.68
CA ALA A 12 -33.87 29.75 -2.76
C ALA A 12 -32.35 29.61 -2.59
N ASP A 13 -31.89 28.89 -1.56
CA ASP A 13 -30.47 28.64 -1.35
C ASP A 13 -29.92 27.76 -2.47
N ALA A 14 -28.82 28.19 -3.06
CA ALA A 14 -28.14 27.44 -4.10
C ALA A 14 -27.49 26.17 -3.52
N ASP A 15 -27.58 25.06 -4.24
CA ASP A 15 -26.91 23.82 -3.87
C ASP A 15 -25.41 24.05 -3.67
N THR A 16 -24.89 23.66 -2.51
CA THR A 16 -23.45 23.71 -2.24
C THR A 16 -22.80 22.45 -2.83
N ASN A 17 -22.14 22.59 -3.96
CA ASN A 17 -21.39 21.48 -4.56
C ASN A 17 -19.97 21.42 -3.98
N ILE A 18 -19.74 20.54 -3.00
CA ILE A 18 -18.41 20.33 -2.43
C ILE A 18 -17.64 19.34 -3.31
N VAL A 19 -16.67 19.84 -4.07
CA VAL A 19 -15.70 18.99 -4.78
C VAL A 19 -14.58 18.62 -3.81
N VAL A 20 -14.62 17.38 -3.29
CA VAL A 20 -13.54 16.82 -2.47
C VAL A 20 -12.47 16.25 -3.39
N THR A 21 -11.36 16.97 -3.57
CA THR A 21 -10.21 16.49 -4.32
C THR A 21 -9.28 15.69 -3.39
N TYR A 22 -9.26 14.37 -3.52
CA TYR A 22 -8.34 13.50 -2.78
C TYR A 22 -7.03 13.31 -3.56
N GLN A 23 -5.93 13.84 -3.04
CA GLN A 23 -4.59 13.41 -3.48
C GLN A 23 -4.17 12.21 -2.62
N ALA A 24 -4.00 11.05 -3.26
CA ALA A 24 -3.50 9.87 -2.58
C ALA A 24 -2.09 10.16 -2.03
N LYS A 25 -1.88 9.86 -0.76
CA LYS A 25 -0.54 9.94 -0.16
C LYS A 25 0.26 8.70 -0.59
N PRO A 26 1.53 8.85 -0.96
CA PRO A 26 2.38 7.71 -1.27
C PRO A 26 2.69 6.93 0.01
N GLU A 27 2.46 5.62 -0.05
CA GLU A 27 2.77 4.63 0.97
C GLU A 27 4.03 3.84 0.58
N ASN A 28 4.77 3.38 1.59
CA ASN A 28 6.04 2.68 1.41
C ASN A 28 5.96 1.28 2.04
N ALA A 29 6.47 0.27 1.35
CA ALA A 29 6.64 -1.08 1.87
C ALA A 29 8.02 -1.64 1.52
N THR A 30 8.45 -2.69 2.22
CA THR A 30 9.71 -3.37 1.93
C THR A 30 9.50 -4.87 1.76
N VAL A 31 10.24 -5.47 0.83
CA VAL A 31 10.36 -6.93 0.69
C VAL A 31 11.80 -7.31 0.99
N THR A 32 11.99 -8.17 1.97
CA THR A 32 13.32 -8.60 2.44
C THR A 32 13.56 -10.05 2.04
N TYR A 33 14.68 -10.30 1.37
CA TYR A 33 15.17 -11.63 1.05
C TYR A 33 16.25 -12.03 2.05
N VAL A 34 16.07 -13.16 2.73
CA VAL A 34 16.94 -13.61 3.82
C VAL A 34 17.44 -15.02 3.53
N ASP A 35 18.75 -15.24 3.69
CA ASP A 35 19.31 -16.57 3.83
C ASP A 35 19.05 -17.06 5.26
N VAL A 36 18.12 -17.99 5.41
CA VAL A 36 17.71 -18.50 6.73
C VAL A 36 18.78 -19.39 7.38
N THR A 37 19.74 -19.90 6.62
CA THR A 37 20.84 -20.74 7.15
C THR A 37 21.81 -19.89 7.95
N THR A 38 22.16 -18.72 7.41
CA THR A 38 23.13 -17.80 8.01
C THR A 38 22.47 -16.61 8.74
N GLY A 39 21.17 -16.38 8.52
CA GLY A 39 20.45 -15.20 9.00
C GLY A 39 20.74 -13.92 8.21
N LYS A 40 21.50 -13.99 7.11
CA LYS A 40 21.93 -12.82 6.35
C LYS A 40 20.82 -12.28 5.45
N THR A 41 20.59 -10.96 5.49
CA THR A 41 19.80 -10.27 4.47
C THR A 41 20.57 -10.23 3.14
N LEU A 42 19.98 -10.82 2.10
CA LEU A 42 20.55 -10.86 0.76
C LEU A 42 20.16 -9.62 -0.06
N ALA A 43 18.93 -9.14 0.11
CA ALA A 43 18.42 -7.94 -0.55
C ALA A 43 17.23 -7.34 0.21
N ILE A 44 17.06 -6.04 0.06
CA ILE A 44 15.86 -5.30 0.48
C ILE A 44 15.35 -4.56 -0.75
N LYS A 45 14.09 -4.81 -1.11
CA LYS A 45 13.39 -4.11 -2.18
C LYS A 45 12.38 -3.14 -1.56
N SER A 46 12.60 -1.85 -1.76
CA SER A 46 11.60 -0.83 -1.45
C SER A 46 10.50 -0.83 -2.52
N LEU A 47 9.25 -0.75 -2.06
CA LEU A 47 8.05 -0.60 -2.86
C LEU A 47 7.39 0.72 -2.47
N THR A 48 6.91 1.44 -3.47
CA THR A 48 6.10 2.65 -3.30
C THR A 48 4.80 2.49 -4.06
N GLY A 49 3.74 3.10 -3.57
CA GLY A 49 2.45 3.12 -4.25
C GLY A 49 1.49 4.08 -3.58
N ASP A 50 0.43 4.45 -4.27
CA ASP A 50 -0.58 5.34 -3.72
C ASP A 50 -1.45 4.61 -2.68
N TYR A 51 -2.09 5.35 -1.78
CA TYR A 51 -3.10 4.85 -0.85
C TYR A 51 -4.16 3.97 -1.56
N GLN A 52 -4.55 2.85 -0.95
CA GLN A 52 -5.48 1.84 -1.48
C GLN A 52 -5.12 1.17 -2.81
N THR A 53 -3.88 1.31 -3.28
CA THR A 53 -3.41 0.59 -4.49
C THR A 53 -2.77 -0.75 -4.17
N THR A 54 -2.65 -1.62 -5.18
CA THR A 54 -1.94 -2.90 -5.05
C THR A 54 -0.63 -2.84 -5.84
N SER A 55 0.47 -3.24 -5.21
CA SER A 55 1.77 -3.30 -5.86
C SER A 55 1.78 -4.31 -7.01
N SER A 56 2.36 -3.93 -8.14
CA SER A 56 2.62 -4.82 -9.27
C SER A 56 3.82 -5.75 -9.06
N TYR A 57 4.62 -5.52 -8.01
CA TYR A 57 5.82 -6.31 -7.73
C TYR A 57 5.48 -7.77 -7.45
N ARG A 58 6.31 -8.69 -7.93
CA ARG A 58 6.19 -10.14 -7.67
C ARG A 58 7.57 -10.72 -7.34
N THR A 59 7.59 -11.72 -6.47
CA THR A 59 8.80 -12.38 -5.98
C THR A 59 9.37 -13.42 -6.95
N ALA A 60 8.55 -13.94 -7.87
CA ALA A 60 8.89 -15.08 -8.74
C ALA A 60 10.24 -14.94 -9.46
N GLU A 61 10.48 -13.80 -10.12
CA GLU A 61 11.74 -13.57 -10.85
C GLU A 61 12.95 -13.51 -9.91
N THR A 62 12.80 -12.84 -8.76
CA THR A 62 13.89 -12.70 -7.79
C THR A 62 14.21 -14.05 -7.13
N ILE A 63 13.18 -14.83 -6.78
CA ILE A 63 13.32 -16.19 -6.26
C ILE A 63 14.00 -17.10 -7.29
N ALA A 64 13.56 -17.06 -8.56
CA ALA A 64 14.17 -17.86 -9.62
C ALA A 64 15.66 -17.54 -9.81
N SER A 65 16.04 -16.26 -9.69
CA SER A 65 17.45 -15.84 -9.69
C SER A 65 18.23 -16.45 -8.53
N TYR A 66 17.70 -16.41 -7.30
CA TYR A 66 18.37 -17.05 -6.16
C TYR A 66 18.47 -18.57 -6.31
N VAL A 67 17.44 -19.24 -6.82
CA VAL A 67 17.48 -20.68 -7.10
C VAL A 67 18.55 -21.03 -8.12
N LYS A 68 18.69 -20.24 -9.20
CA LYS A 68 19.76 -20.40 -10.18
C LYS A 68 21.16 -20.22 -9.58
N ASN A 69 21.28 -19.42 -8.51
CA ASN A 69 22.52 -19.20 -7.77
C ASN A 69 22.75 -20.20 -6.62
N GLY A 70 21.97 -21.28 -6.54
CA GLY A 70 22.18 -22.38 -5.60
C GLY A 70 21.42 -22.26 -4.28
N TYR A 71 20.55 -21.27 -4.11
CA TYR A 71 19.66 -21.18 -2.95
C TYR A 71 18.43 -22.07 -3.13
N GLN A 72 17.83 -22.50 -2.01
CA GLN A 72 16.53 -23.18 -2.01
C GLN A 72 15.47 -22.25 -1.41
N LEU A 73 14.29 -22.21 -2.04
CA LEU A 73 13.15 -21.52 -1.45
C LEU A 73 12.65 -22.30 -0.23
N VAL A 74 12.70 -21.69 0.94
CA VAL A 74 12.12 -22.25 2.17
C VAL A 74 10.69 -21.75 2.38
N ARG A 75 10.44 -20.46 2.18
CA ARG A 75 9.13 -19.83 2.40
C ARG A 75 9.01 -18.53 1.62
N ASP A 76 7.85 -18.32 0.99
CA ASP A 76 7.42 -17.04 0.43
C ASP A 76 6.05 -16.67 1.01
N ASN A 77 5.93 -15.47 1.59
CA ASN A 77 4.66 -14.96 2.14
C ASN A 77 4.24 -13.67 1.47
N TYR A 78 4.90 -13.31 0.38
CA TYR A 78 4.46 -12.20 -0.41
C TYR A 78 3.10 -12.52 -1.05
N PRO A 79 2.09 -11.65 -0.94
CA PRO A 79 0.78 -11.92 -1.53
C PRO A 79 0.91 -12.14 -3.05
N THR A 80 0.30 -13.20 -3.56
CA THR A 80 0.37 -13.55 -5.00
C THR A 80 -0.26 -12.47 -5.88
N SER A 81 -1.26 -11.75 -5.35
CA SER A 81 -1.89 -10.59 -5.98
C SER A 81 -1.12 -9.27 -5.79
N GLY A 82 -0.01 -9.26 -5.06
CA GLY A 82 0.73 -8.06 -4.70
C GLY A 82 0.37 -7.50 -3.34
N ALA A 83 1.33 -6.79 -2.74
CA ALA A 83 1.11 -6.08 -1.47
C ALA A 83 0.09 -4.95 -1.65
N LYS A 84 -0.91 -4.88 -0.77
CA LYS A 84 -1.92 -3.82 -0.77
C LYS A 84 -1.47 -2.68 0.14
N SER A 85 -1.50 -1.47 -0.40
CA SER A 85 -1.36 -0.19 0.31
C SER A 85 -2.60 0.07 1.18
N GLY A 86 -2.41 0.73 2.33
CA GLY A 86 -3.43 0.92 3.37
C GLY A 86 -4.64 1.73 2.92
#